data_AF-A0A2X2UCG4-F1
#
_entry.id   AF-A0A2X2UCG4-F1
#
_cell.length_a   1.000
_cell.length_b   1.000
_cell.length_c   1.000
_cell.angle_alpha   90.00
_cell.angle_beta   90.00
_cell.angle_gamma   90.00
#
_symmetry.space_group_name_H-M   'P 1'
#
loop_
_entity.id
_entity.type
_entity.pdbx_description
1 polymer ?
#
loop_
_entity_poly.entity_id
_entity_poly.type
_entity_poly.pdbx_seq_one_letter_code
_entity_poly.pdbx_strand_id
1 'polypeptide(L)' 'MYERIKIIVCAHKKCNMPKDPMYLPLHVGAAGKKNKDGSPLDFGYVRDDIGDNISDRNCNFGTQTGLYWAWKNLDADYKG' A
#
# COMPACT_ATOMS: atom_id res chain seq x y z
N MET A 1 -13.31 7.14 15.55
CA MET A 1 -12.28 6.38 16.30
C MET A 1 -11.29 5.67 15.36
N TYR A 2 -11.75 4.92 14.34
CA TYR A 2 -10.90 4.27 13.32
C TYR A 2 -10.11 5.19 12.38
N GLU A 3 -10.42 6.49 12.36
CA GLU A 3 -9.61 7.48 11.62
C GLU A 3 -8.31 7.82 12.35
N ARG A 4 -8.23 7.58 13.67
CA ARG A 4 -7.02 7.89 14.46
C ARG A 4 -5.96 6.79 14.40
N ILE A 5 -6.32 5.57 14.01
CA ILE A 5 -5.42 4.41 13.95
C ILE A 5 -5.57 3.73 12.60
N LYS A 6 -4.46 3.59 11.87
CA LYS A 6 -4.39 2.81 10.62
C LYS A 6 -3.23 1.84 10.67
N ILE A 7 -3.52 0.58 10.39
CA ILE A 7 -2.49 -0.47 10.24
C ILE A 7 -2.45 -0.88 8.77
N ILE A 8 -1.34 -0.62 8.09
CA ILE A 8 -1.17 -1.04 6.69
C ILE A 8 -0.81 -2.52 6.61
N VAL A 9 -1.42 -3.22 5.67
CA VAL A 9 -1.11 -4.62 5.37
C VAL A 9 -0.49 -4.67 3.98
N CYS A 10 0.84 -4.61 3.95
CA CYS A 10 1.62 -4.64 2.71
C CYS A 10 1.50 -5.99 2.00
N ALA A 11 1.14 -5.97 0.73
CA ALA A 11 1.03 -7.16 -0.12
C ALA A 11 1.61 -6.95 -1.52
N HIS A 12 2.29 -7.98 -2.02
CA HIS A 12 2.79 -8.05 -3.41
C HIS A 12 1.93 -8.95 -4.31
N LYS A 13 0.86 -9.52 -3.76
CA LYS A 13 -0.09 -10.41 -4.46
C LYS A 13 -1.44 -10.38 -3.73
N LYS A 14 -2.50 -10.80 -4.42
CA LYS A 14 -3.81 -10.98 -3.81
C LYS A 14 -3.73 -12.02 -2.68
N CYS A 15 -4.20 -11.66 -1.49
CA CYS A 15 -4.26 -12.51 -0.32
C CYS A 15 -5.50 -12.20 0.54
N ASN A 16 -5.76 -13.05 1.53
CA ASN A 16 -6.85 -12.83 2.47
C ASN A 16 -6.51 -11.64 3.37
N MET A 17 -7.33 -10.59 3.29
CA MET A 17 -7.15 -9.38 4.06
C MET A 17 -8.02 -9.36 5.32
N PRO A 18 -7.55 -8.74 6.42
CA PRO A 18 -8.41 -8.46 7.57
C PRO A 18 -9.63 -7.64 7.15
N LYS A 19 -10.78 -7.92 7.78
CA LYS A 19 -12.05 -7.24 7.47
C LYS A 19 -12.32 -6.02 8.34
N ASP A 20 -11.55 -5.87 9.42
CA ASP A 20 -11.72 -4.74 10.34
C ASP A 20 -11.26 -3.43 9.65
N PRO A 21 -12.05 -2.35 9.68
CA PRO A 21 -11.73 -1.07 9.04
C PRO A 21 -10.44 -0.38 9.52
N MET A 22 -9.86 -0.82 10.64
CA MET A 22 -8.55 -0.38 11.11
C MET A 22 -7.42 -0.78 10.17
N TYR A 23 -7.56 -1.91 9.46
CA TYR A 23 -6.54 -2.41 8.54
C TYR A 23 -6.75 -1.85 7.14
N LEU A 24 -5.65 -1.44 6.52
CA LEU A 24 -5.60 -0.94 5.16
C LEU A 24 -4.74 -1.86 4.29
N PRO A 25 -5.36 -2.70 3.43
CA PRO A 25 -4.64 -3.43 2.41
C PRO A 25 -3.88 -2.47 1.47
N LEU A 26 -2.58 -2.65 1.36
CA LEU A 26 -1.70 -1.81 0.53
C LEU A 26 -0.87 -2.67 -0.42
N HIS A 27 -1.05 -2.47 -1.73
CA HIS A 27 -0.22 -3.06 -2.78
C HIS A 27 1.09 -2.29 -2.86
N VAL A 28 2.16 -2.90 -2.35
CA VAL A 28 3.51 -2.32 -2.32
C VAL A 28 4.32 -2.67 -3.57
N GLY A 29 5.09 -1.70 -4.05
CA GLY A 29 5.80 -1.76 -5.33
C GLY A 29 4.87 -1.77 -6.53
N ALA A 30 3.66 -1.22 -6.39
CA ALA A 30 2.63 -1.22 -7.43
C ALA A 30 3.10 -0.57 -8.74
N ALA A 31 4.00 0.42 -8.68
CA ALA A 31 4.55 1.11 -9.85
C ALA A 31 5.18 0.14 -10.88
N GLY A 32 5.79 -0.95 -10.39
CA GLY A 32 6.45 -1.95 -11.21
C GLY A 32 5.57 -3.16 -11.59
N LYS A 33 4.30 -3.19 -11.18
CA LYS A 33 3.42 -4.36 -11.37
C LYS A 33 2.36 -4.06 -12.43
N LYS A 34 2.47 -4.74 -13.57
CA LYS A 34 1.58 -4.60 -14.73
C LYS A 34 1.02 -5.95 -15.17
N ASN A 35 -0.16 -5.92 -15.76
CA ASN A 35 -0.74 -7.02 -16.51
C ASN A 35 0.01 -7.22 -17.85
N LYS A 36 -0.30 -8.32 -18.55
CA LYS A 36 0.31 -8.64 -19.86
C LYS A 36 0.04 -7.57 -20.92
N ASP A 37 -1.07 -6.86 -20.82
CA ASP A 37 -1.47 -5.77 -21.72
C ASP A 37 -0.84 -4.42 -21.34
N GLY A 38 0.01 -4.38 -20.31
CA GLY A 38 0.67 -3.16 -19.83
C GLY A 38 -0.19 -2.30 -18.90
N SER A 39 -1.44 -2.67 -18.64
CA SER A 39 -2.28 -1.99 -17.64
C SER A 39 -1.75 -2.24 -16.22
N PRO A 40 -1.95 -1.33 -15.26
CA PRO A 40 -1.56 -1.55 -13.89
C PRO A 40 -2.23 -2.79 -13.27
N LEU A 41 -1.47 -3.57 -12.51
CA LEU A 41 -2.01 -4.72 -11.78
C LEU A 41 -2.82 -4.24 -10.57
N ASP A 42 -4.12 -4.54 -10.57
CA ASP A 42 -5.04 -4.14 -9.51
C ASP A 42 -5.56 -5.35 -8.73
N PHE A 43 -5.35 -5.35 -7.42
CA PHE A 43 -5.87 -6.37 -6.50
C PHE A 43 -7.16 -5.94 -5.77
N GLY A 44 -7.63 -4.70 -6.00
CA GLY A 44 -8.66 -4.04 -5.21
C GLY A 44 -8.14 -3.49 -3.88
N TYR A 45 -6.82 -3.27 -3.78
CA TYR A 45 -6.16 -2.68 -2.61
C TYR A 45 -5.76 -1.24 -2.92
N VAL A 46 -5.51 -0.44 -1.89
CA VAL A 46 -4.82 0.83 -2.09
C VAL A 46 -3.43 0.52 -2.65
N ARG A 47 -2.91 1.37 -3.54
CA ARG A 47 -1.58 1.19 -4.13
C ARG A 47 -0.62 2.18 -3.53
N ASP A 48 0.63 1.77 -3.36
CA ASP A 48 1.67 2.66 -2.84
C ASP A 48 2.26 3.59 -3.91
N ASP A 49 1.76 3.58 -5.14
CA ASP A 49 2.24 4.39 -6.27
C ASP A 49 1.32 5.59 -6.63
N ILE A 50 0.39 5.94 -5.74
CA ILE A 50 -0.44 7.14 -5.84
C ILE A 50 0.01 8.20 -4.83
N GLY A 51 -0.19 9.48 -5.12
CA GLY A 51 0.25 10.56 -4.23
C GLY A 51 1.78 10.65 -4.11
N ASP A 52 2.28 11.11 -2.96
CA ASP A 52 3.73 11.16 -2.69
C ASP A 52 4.24 9.76 -2.33
N ASN A 53 5.16 9.23 -3.14
CA ASN A 53 5.60 7.86 -3.02
C ASN A 53 7.02 7.59 -3.55
N ILE A 54 7.52 6.40 -3.20
CA ILE A 54 8.78 5.81 -3.68
C ILE A 54 8.57 4.36 -4.16
N SER A 55 7.38 4.06 -4.70
CA SER A 55 6.97 2.69 -5.06
C SER A 55 7.90 2.04 -6.10
N ASP A 56 8.43 2.85 -7.02
CA ASP A 56 9.42 2.45 -8.02
C ASP A 56 10.71 1.89 -7.41
N ARG A 57 11.02 2.26 -6.16
CA ARG A 57 12.19 1.77 -5.41
C ARG A 57 11.90 0.55 -4.56
N ASN A 58 10.74 -0.11 -4.71
CA ASN A 58 10.41 -1.31 -3.94
C ASN A 58 11.42 -2.45 -4.14
N CYS A 59 12.13 -2.52 -5.27
CA CYS A 59 13.24 -3.47 -5.44
C CYS A 59 14.38 -3.28 -4.43
N ASN A 60 14.57 -2.06 -3.92
CA ASN A 60 15.65 -1.71 -3.00
C ASN A 60 15.15 -1.64 -1.54
N PHE A 61 13.90 -1.21 -1.33
CA PHE A 61 13.36 -0.91 0.00
C PHE A 61 12.29 -1.90 0.48
N GLY A 62 11.76 -2.75 -0.40
CA GLY A 62 10.70 -3.71 -0.09
C GLY A 62 9.49 -3.03 0.58
N THR A 63 8.99 -3.62 1.67
CA THR A 63 7.82 -3.13 2.41
C THR A 63 7.95 -1.71 2.97
N GLN A 64 9.16 -1.15 3.03
CA GLN A 64 9.38 0.22 3.50
C GLN A 64 8.79 1.28 2.55
N THR A 65 8.56 0.95 1.27
CA THR A 65 7.82 1.85 0.37
C THR A 65 6.39 2.07 0.86
N GLY A 66 5.78 1.03 1.44
CA GLY A 66 4.46 1.12 2.07
C GLY A 66 4.45 2.01 3.31
N LEU A 67 5.49 1.91 4.16
CA LEU A 67 5.65 2.79 5.32
C LEU A 67 5.82 4.26 4.91
N TYR A 68 6.65 4.52 3.89
CA TYR A 68 6.82 5.86 3.34
C TYR A 68 5.47 6.40 2.82
N TRP A 69 4.75 5.59 2.05
CA TRP A 69 3.45 5.98 1.52
C TRP A 69 2.45 6.29 2.64
N ALA A 70 2.38 5.46 3.67
CA ALA A 70 1.50 5.68 4.83
C ALA A 70 1.84 6.98 5.58
N TRP A 71 3.14 7.27 5.76
CA TRP A 71 3.58 8.53 6.37
C TRP A 71 3.10 9.75 5.59
N LYS A 72 3.17 9.70 4.25
CA LYS A 72 2.86 10.84 3.39
C LYS A 72 1.37 11.02 3.08
N ASN A 73 0.61 9.93 3.04
CA ASN A 73 -0.74 9.95 2.45
C ASN A 73 -1.85 9.61 3.46
N LEU A 74 -1.55 9.08 4.64
CA LEU A 74 -2.56 8.80 5.66
C LEU A 74 -2.62 9.91 6.70
N ASP A 75 -3.82 10.44 6.92
CA ASP A 75 -4.13 11.27 8.07
C ASP A 75 -4.63 10.37 9.21
N ALA A 76 -3.74 10.08 10.15
CA ALA A 76 -4.01 9.24 11.32
C ALA A 76 -2.98 9.53 12.43
N ASP A 77 -3.43 9.55 13.68
CA ASP A 77 -2.57 9.75 14.86
C ASP A 77 -1.56 8.60 15.03
N TYR A 78 -1.99 7.37 14.74
CA TYR A 78 -1.17 6.16 14.80
C TYR A 78 -1.18 5.45 13.45
N LYS A 79 0.03 5.19 12.95
CA LYS A 79 0.28 4.47 11.70
C LYS A 79 1.17 3.27 12.03
N GLY A 80 0.70 2.07 11.70
CA GLY A 80 1.37 0.79 11.95
C GLY A 80 1.43 -0.09 10.73
#